data_AF-A0A5X9IE85-F1
#
_entry.id   AF-A0A5X9IE85-F1
#
_cell.length_a   1.000
_cell.length_b   1.000
_cell.length_c   1.000
_cell.angle_alpha   90.00
_cell.angle_beta   90.00
_cell.angle_gamma   90.00
#
_symmetry.space_group_name_H-M   'P 1'
#
loop_
_entity.id
_entity.type
_entity.pdbx_description
1 polymer ?
#
loop_
_entity_poly.entity_id
_entity_poly.type
_entity_poly.pdbx_seq_one_letter_code
_entity_poly.pdbx_strand_id
1 'polypeptide(L)'
;AAVDGLLIDVDYHFYNGEKVDFGGKALTIDCKAKFIGDGKLTFENLGSGSRIVHPHMQSQTVPYVISRWDSNGEWITEPSTIISTLTQSRTQGYAPTVNDVDIYNSLPDNVKNQNLISHLIISNSSGIDVFYPKATFGSYESFKNNNVKFWYPRDFYGDMSNCIAFTAWDSTDYYHGNYVIGGSTNYGSGSGVCFYRNDGGVGHDGGVIGGFTPYRCGESGVKTYQNEVNGISQRCYNLRFIDINPIETYYDGVDLNADYGTPTERQHDYTLAQYAWNNLPTNHIVSNIQAYKTHGVGIFGDGSTGFYRDIYASYSRGAGIFIKGSGKNFKNLTSIQNNAANTPGENQITLDGANIIDGVNIINYTQPTGLAIFAPNSTVTNLNAPSVPSSSINIGNIEGLVVGNLIHVQPNLANQTSAVYLNVVNTSVASKREDTIKIGPGASEVTRYVISGSSPRLTMRENHGDFGSVNIAFSGTVLPDEAVPDANSYAVYWDGTNLTALINHGGVLTRQKLTT
;
A
#
# COMPACT_ATOMS: atom_id res chain seq x y z
N ALA A 1 -18.06 -25.07 38.31
CA ALA A 1 -18.91 -24.24 39.20
C ALA A 1 -19.71 -23.19 38.44
N ALA A 2 -19.11 -22.46 37.48
CA ALA A 2 -19.84 -21.45 36.69
C ALA A 2 -21.04 -22.05 35.92
N VAL A 3 -22.12 -21.26 35.89
CA VAL A 3 -23.40 -21.57 35.21
C VAL A 3 -23.79 -20.45 34.25
N ASP A 4 -23.57 -19.19 34.64
CA ASP A 4 -23.87 -17.99 33.83
C ASP A 4 -22.65 -17.03 33.84
N GLY A 5 -22.32 -16.48 35.01
CA GLY A 5 -21.14 -15.64 35.19
C GLY A 5 -19.90 -16.40 35.70
N LEU A 6 -18.72 -15.95 35.27
CA LEU A 6 -17.42 -16.25 35.88
C LEU A 6 -16.68 -14.92 36.12
N LEU A 7 -16.30 -14.65 37.36
CA LEU A 7 -15.51 -13.47 37.71
C LEU A 7 -14.07 -13.89 37.95
N ILE A 8 -13.12 -13.20 37.32
CA ILE A 8 -11.69 -13.31 37.61
C ILE A 8 -11.30 -12.08 38.43
N ASP A 9 -11.29 -12.22 39.76
CA ASP A 9 -11.06 -11.14 40.73
C ASP A 9 -9.68 -11.16 41.40
N VAL A 10 -8.89 -12.20 41.13
CA VAL A 10 -7.50 -12.34 41.58
C VAL A 10 -6.59 -12.66 40.41
N ASP A 11 -5.34 -12.20 40.48
CA ASP A 11 -4.35 -12.53 39.46
C ASP A 11 -4.17 -14.05 39.40
N TYR A 12 -4.37 -14.62 38.21
CA TYR A 12 -4.35 -16.06 37.97
C TYR A 12 -3.03 -16.46 37.32
N HIS A 13 -2.22 -17.22 38.05
CA HIS A 13 -0.96 -17.73 37.54
C HIS A 13 -1.17 -19.06 36.81
N PHE A 14 -0.99 -19.07 35.50
CA PHE A 14 -1.13 -20.26 34.67
C PHE A 14 0.23 -20.87 34.35
N TYR A 15 0.25 -22.18 34.07
CA TYR A 15 1.44 -22.86 33.54
C TYR A 15 1.35 -23.05 32.01
N ASN A 16 2.49 -23.17 31.34
CA ASN A 16 2.51 -23.36 29.89
C ASN A 16 1.74 -24.63 29.47
N GLY A 17 0.75 -24.46 28.60
CA GLY A 17 -0.09 -25.55 28.09
C GLY A 17 -1.29 -25.87 28.98
N GLU A 18 -1.59 -25.02 29.96
CA GLU A 18 -2.79 -25.14 30.77
C GLU A 18 -4.06 -25.02 29.91
N LYS A 19 -5.07 -25.83 30.23
CA LYS A 19 -6.34 -25.89 29.52
C LYS A 19 -7.50 -25.80 30.49
N VAL A 20 -8.48 -24.98 30.14
CA VAL A 20 -9.74 -24.81 30.88
C VAL A 20 -10.89 -25.19 29.95
N ASP A 21 -11.58 -26.28 30.28
CA ASP A 21 -12.78 -26.73 29.59
C ASP A 21 -14.03 -26.10 30.22
N PHE A 22 -14.79 -25.34 29.43
CA PHE A 22 -16.01 -24.67 29.87
C PHE A 22 -17.28 -25.51 29.64
N GLY A 23 -17.15 -26.70 29.05
CA GLY A 23 -18.23 -27.69 28.94
C GLY A 23 -19.40 -27.26 28.06
N GLY A 24 -19.17 -26.42 27.06
CA GLY A 24 -20.17 -25.92 26.12
C GLY A 24 -21.09 -24.84 26.68
N LYS A 25 -20.79 -24.30 27.86
CA LYS A 25 -21.64 -23.29 28.51
C LYS A 25 -21.46 -21.93 27.86
N ALA A 26 -22.56 -21.23 27.60
CA ALA A 26 -22.54 -19.82 27.27
C ALA A 26 -22.30 -19.01 28.55
N LEU A 27 -21.13 -18.40 28.69
CA LEU A 27 -20.72 -17.71 29.91
C LEU A 27 -20.39 -16.24 29.66
N THR A 28 -20.63 -15.41 30.67
CA THR A 28 -20.03 -14.08 30.76
C THR A 28 -18.82 -14.15 31.70
N ILE A 29 -17.62 -14.09 31.15
CA ILE A 29 -16.35 -14.07 31.89
C ILE A 29 -15.93 -12.60 32.07
N ASP A 30 -16.09 -12.06 33.27
CA ASP A 30 -15.70 -10.69 33.62
C ASP A 30 -14.33 -10.70 34.32
N CYS A 31 -13.33 -10.06 33.71
CA CYS A 31 -11.97 -10.05 34.22
C CYS A 31 -11.65 -8.72 34.90
N LYS A 32 -11.35 -8.79 36.20
CA LYS A 32 -10.87 -7.67 37.03
C LYS A 32 -9.42 -7.82 37.46
N ALA A 33 -8.81 -8.96 37.13
CA ALA A 33 -7.43 -9.30 37.38
C ALA A 33 -6.78 -9.93 36.15
N LYS A 34 -5.47 -10.23 36.22
CA LYS A 34 -4.66 -10.67 35.08
C LYS A 34 -4.52 -12.19 35.03
N PHE A 35 -4.27 -12.71 33.83
CA PHE A 35 -3.68 -14.03 33.64
C PHE A 35 -2.16 -13.85 33.47
N ILE A 36 -1.38 -14.42 34.38
CA ILE A 36 0.07 -14.23 34.45
C ILE A 36 0.77 -15.56 34.19
N GLY A 37 1.64 -15.60 33.19
CA GLY A 37 2.39 -16.82 32.87
C GLY A 37 3.16 -16.70 31.57
N ASP A 38 4.20 -17.53 31.47
CA ASP A 38 4.97 -17.71 30.25
C ASP A 38 4.50 -19.00 29.57
N GLY A 39 4.01 -18.89 28.33
CA GLY A 39 3.46 -19.98 27.55
C GLY A 39 1.99 -19.76 27.17
N LYS A 40 1.26 -20.87 27.01
CA LYS A 40 -0.10 -20.89 26.48
C LYS A 40 -1.12 -21.23 27.56
N LEU A 41 -2.18 -20.43 27.66
CA LEU A 41 -3.42 -20.73 28.38
C LEU A 41 -4.51 -20.98 27.36
N THR A 42 -5.20 -22.12 27.40
CA THR A 42 -6.23 -22.47 26.42
C THR A 42 -7.61 -22.50 27.07
N PHE A 43 -8.55 -21.74 26.52
CA PHE A 43 -9.98 -21.84 26.81
C PHE A 43 -10.63 -22.71 25.75
N GLU A 44 -11.17 -23.86 26.17
CA GLU A 44 -11.79 -24.86 25.30
C GLU A 44 -13.29 -24.98 25.58
N ASN A 45 -14.06 -25.27 24.53
CA ASN A 45 -15.50 -25.55 24.60
C ASN A 45 -16.32 -24.45 25.29
N LEU A 46 -16.07 -23.18 24.99
CA LEU A 46 -17.01 -22.11 25.34
C LEU A 46 -18.23 -22.20 24.43
N GLY A 47 -19.42 -22.14 25.02
CA GLY A 47 -20.68 -22.15 24.28
C GLY A 47 -20.85 -20.87 23.46
N SER A 48 -21.45 -20.99 22.28
CA SER A 48 -21.76 -19.85 21.42
C SER A 48 -22.60 -18.80 22.18
N GLY A 49 -22.27 -17.52 22.00
CA GLY A 49 -22.83 -16.40 22.75
C GLY A 49 -22.05 -16.04 24.01
N SER A 50 -20.98 -16.77 24.35
CA SER A 50 -20.10 -16.39 25.45
C SER A 50 -19.38 -15.07 25.20
N ARG A 51 -19.10 -14.37 26.30
CA ARG A 51 -18.40 -13.09 26.29
C ARG A 51 -17.22 -13.12 27.26
N ILE A 52 -16.06 -12.67 26.81
CA ILE A 52 -14.88 -12.48 27.66
C ILE A 52 -14.61 -10.99 27.74
N VAL A 53 -14.70 -10.41 28.92
CA VAL A 53 -14.73 -8.95 29.12
C VAL A 53 -13.49 -8.53 29.91
N HIS A 54 -12.70 -7.61 29.35
CA HIS A 54 -11.43 -7.10 29.88
C HIS A 54 -10.37 -8.17 30.22
N PRO A 55 -10.19 -9.26 29.44
CA PRO A 55 -9.09 -10.18 29.74
C PRO A 55 -7.75 -9.45 29.65
N HIS A 56 -6.80 -9.81 30.50
CA HIS A 56 -5.45 -9.23 30.50
C HIS A 56 -4.39 -10.32 30.59
N MET A 57 -3.70 -10.57 29.47
CA MET A 57 -2.54 -11.48 29.44
C MET A 57 -1.25 -10.74 29.81
N GLN A 58 -0.42 -11.32 30.68
CA GLN A 58 0.87 -10.75 31.06
C GLN A 58 1.94 -11.84 31.22
N SER A 59 3.09 -11.64 30.57
CA SER A 59 4.24 -12.52 30.78
C SER A 59 4.75 -12.46 32.22
N GLN A 60 5.14 -13.61 32.76
CA GLN A 60 5.81 -13.70 34.04
C GLN A 60 7.26 -13.20 33.93
N THR A 61 7.98 -13.56 32.88
CA THR A 61 9.35 -13.08 32.62
C THR A 61 9.33 -11.68 31.98
N VAL A 62 10.33 -10.85 32.28
CA VAL A 62 10.55 -9.57 31.57
C VAL A 62 11.44 -9.85 30.35
N PRO A 63 10.97 -9.65 29.11
CA PRO A 63 11.77 -9.92 27.91
C PRO A 63 12.84 -8.86 27.69
N TYR A 64 13.85 -9.23 26.90
CA TYR A 64 14.76 -8.28 26.27
C TYR A 64 14.13 -7.75 24.98
N VAL A 65 14.07 -6.44 24.84
CA VAL A 65 13.41 -5.75 23.73
C VAL A 65 14.31 -4.66 23.17
N ILE A 66 14.08 -4.32 21.90
CA ILE A 66 14.75 -3.23 21.19
C ILE A 66 13.77 -2.10 20.88
N SER A 67 14.28 -0.89 20.70
CA SER A 67 13.57 0.22 20.07
C SER A 67 14.21 0.53 18.73
N ARG A 68 13.37 0.72 17.70
CA ARG A 68 13.77 1.25 16.40
C ARG A 68 13.49 2.74 16.25
N TRP A 69 13.16 3.41 17.35
CA TRP A 69 12.80 4.83 17.36
C TRP A 69 13.62 5.59 18.39
N ASP A 70 14.04 6.80 18.01
CA ASP A 70 14.73 7.72 18.90
C ASP A 70 13.74 8.47 19.81
N SER A 71 14.26 9.42 20.61
CA SER A 71 13.43 10.23 21.53
C SER A 71 12.47 11.19 20.83
N ASN A 72 12.67 11.48 19.55
CA ASN A 72 11.78 12.31 18.74
C ASN A 72 10.73 11.47 17.99
N GLY A 73 10.82 10.15 18.10
CA GLY A 73 9.95 9.21 17.38
C GLY A 73 10.41 8.94 15.94
N GLU A 74 11.62 9.33 15.56
CA GLU A 74 12.15 9.04 14.23
C GLU A 74 12.82 7.66 14.18
N TRP A 75 12.78 7.03 13.01
CA TRP A 75 13.38 5.72 12.78
C TRP A 75 14.91 5.75 12.94
N ILE A 76 15.43 4.86 13.78
CA ILE A 76 16.86 4.56 13.87
C ILE A 76 17.20 3.56 12.76
N THR A 77 18.19 3.90 11.93
CA THR A 77 18.61 3.06 10.79
C THR A 77 19.93 2.34 11.03
N GLU A 78 20.74 2.84 11.96
CA GLU A 78 22.08 2.34 12.21
C GLU A 78 22.02 1.10 13.12
N PRO A 79 22.43 -0.10 12.66
CA PRO A 79 22.31 -1.34 13.42
C PRO A 79 22.93 -1.28 14.82
N SER A 80 24.10 -0.65 14.93
CA SER A 80 24.79 -0.49 16.22
C SER A 80 24.01 0.38 17.22
N THR A 81 23.25 1.36 16.72
CA THR A 81 22.38 2.21 17.55
C THR A 81 21.10 1.49 17.94
N ILE A 82 20.52 0.66 17.05
CA ILE A 82 19.36 -0.17 17.41
C ILE A 82 19.74 -1.16 18.51
N ILE A 83 20.88 -1.85 18.36
CA ILE A 83 21.38 -2.81 19.36
C ILE A 83 21.63 -2.13 20.72
N SER A 84 22.11 -0.89 20.74
CA SER A 84 22.34 -0.16 21.99
C SER A 84 21.06 0.24 22.74
N THR A 85 19.88 0.14 22.10
CA THR A 85 18.58 0.34 22.76
C THR A 85 18.11 -0.87 23.57
N LEU A 86 18.80 -2.02 23.47
CA LEU A 86 18.42 -3.27 24.10
C LEU A 86 18.21 -3.08 25.62
N THR A 87 17.01 -3.41 26.09
CA THR A 87 16.62 -3.24 27.49
C THR A 87 15.62 -4.32 27.91
N GLN A 88 15.33 -4.44 29.21
CA GLN A 88 14.27 -5.31 29.70
C GLN A 88 12.99 -4.52 29.93
N SER A 89 11.93 -4.82 29.16
CA SER A 89 10.64 -4.15 29.27
C SER A 89 9.52 -5.02 28.71
N ARG A 90 8.29 -4.85 29.23
CA ARG A 90 7.07 -5.47 28.68
C ARG A 90 6.22 -4.53 27.83
N THR A 91 6.60 -3.25 27.74
CA THR A 91 5.71 -2.19 27.23
C THR A 91 6.39 -1.20 26.29
N GLN A 92 7.72 -1.29 26.11
CA GLN A 92 8.47 -0.36 25.28
C GLN A 92 9.40 -1.15 24.37
N GLY A 93 9.13 -1.11 23.07
CA GLY A 93 9.84 -1.92 22.09
C GLY A 93 9.24 -3.31 21.93
N TYR A 94 9.88 -4.13 21.11
CA TYR A 94 9.50 -5.53 20.89
C TYR A 94 10.72 -6.44 21.00
N ALA A 95 10.49 -7.73 21.24
CA ALA A 95 11.57 -8.71 21.33
C ALA A 95 12.06 -9.07 19.92
N PRO A 96 13.35 -8.93 19.61
CA PRO A 96 13.84 -9.17 18.25
C PRO A 96 13.67 -10.62 17.81
N THR A 97 13.44 -10.83 16.51
CA THR A 97 13.25 -12.13 15.86
C THR A 97 14.17 -12.26 14.65
N VAL A 98 14.15 -13.42 13.99
CA VAL A 98 14.89 -13.65 12.74
C VAL A 98 14.53 -12.67 11.62
N ASN A 99 13.38 -12.00 11.71
CA ASN A 99 12.94 -10.97 10.77
C ASN A 99 13.69 -9.64 10.96
N ASP A 100 14.36 -9.44 12.09
CA ASP A 100 15.27 -8.30 12.32
C ASP A 100 16.63 -8.53 11.65
N VAL A 101 16.63 -8.79 10.34
CA VAL A 101 17.77 -9.28 9.56
C VAL A 101 19.02 -8.38 9.63
N ASP A 102 18.82 -7.09 9.91
CA ASP A 102 19.86 -6.06 10.03
C ASP A 102 20.66 -6.15 11.34
N ILE A 103 20.08 -6.72 12.40
CA ILE A 103 20.70 -6.79 13.73
C ILE A 103 20.76 -8.21 14.32
N TYR A 104 19.94 -9.16 13.86
CA TYR A 104 19.66 -10.40 14.57
C TYR A 104 20.92 -11.23 14.85
N ASN A 105 21.82 -11.31 13.86
CA ASN A 105 23.08 -12.05 14.01
C ASN A 105 24.07 -11.41 14.99
N SER A 106 23.93 -10.12 15.28
CA SER A 106 24.77 -9.38 16.22
C SER A 106 24.22 -9.38 17.65
N LEU A 107 23.03 -9.95 17.86
CA LEU A 107 22.44 -10.03 19.19
C LEU A 107 23.06 -11.15 20.04
N PRO A 108 23.18 -10.93 21.37
CA PRO A 108 23.58 -11.97 22.31
C PRO A 108 22.66 -13.20 22.29
N ASP A 109 23.20 -14.39 22.55
CA ASP A 109 22.44 -15.64 22.52
C ASP A 109 21.27 -15.67 23.51
N ASN A 110 21.42 -15.06 24.68
CA ASN A 110 20.32 -14.95 25.66
C ASN A 110 19.15 -14.08 25.17
N VAL A 111 19.39 -13.17 24.21
CA VAL A 111 18.35 -12.36 23.58
C VAL A 111 17.71 -13.12 22.42
N LYS A 112 18.51 -13.79 21.58
CA LYS A 112 17.99 -14.58 20.44
C LYS A 112 17.17 -15.80 20.90
N ASN A 113 17.59 -16.42 22.00
CA ASN A 113 16.97 -17.64 22.53
C ASN A 113 15.82 -17.36 23.50
N GLN A 114 15.43 -16.09 23.70
CA GLN A 114 14.20 -15.78 24.43
C GLN A 114 13.03 -16.29 23.58
N ASN A 115 12.30 -17.28 24.07
CA ASN A 115 11.07 -17.76 23.44
C ASN A 115 9.93 -17.47 24.40
N LEU A 116 9.60 -16.18 24.53
CA LEU A 116 8.69 -15.69 25.54
C LEU A 116 7.36 -15.29 24.91
N ILE A 117 6.30 -15.96 25.32
CA ILE A 117 4.92 -15.64 24.94
C ILE A 117 4.04 -15.69 26.18
N SER A 118 2.94 -14.94 26.20
CA SER A 118 1.87 -15.06 27.20
C SER A 118 0.54 -15.03 26.48
N HIS A 119 0.08 -16.22 26.10
CA HIS A 119 -0.82 -16.38 24.97
C HIS A 119 -2.13 -17.03 25.39
N LEU A 120 -3.25 -16.32 25.23
CA LEU A 120 -4.58 -16.91 25.41
C LEU A 120 -5.10 -17.49 24.10
N ILE A 121 -5.36 -18.79 24.10
CA ILE A 121 -5.91 -19.51 22.95
C ILE A 121 -7.37 -19.81 23.23
N ILE A 122 -8.27 -19.30 22.41
CA ILE A 122 -9.67 -19.70 22.34
C ILE A 122 -9.76 -20.80 21.29
N SER A 123 -10.17 -22.00 21.69
CA SER A 123 -10.21 -23.18 20.82
C SER A 123 -11.55 -23.90 20.95
N ASN A 124 -12.03 -24.50 19.86
CA ASN A 124 -13.32 -25.21 19.79
C ASN A 124 -14.49 -24.40 20.38
N SER A 125 -14.51 -23.10 20.10
CA SER A 125 -15.34 -22.08 20.74
C SER A 125 -15.75 -21.02 19.72
N SER A 126 -16.81 -21.29 18.95
CA SER A 126 -17.32 -20.38 17.91
C SER A 126 -18.43 -19.46 18.42
N GLY A 127 -18.53 -18.25 17.88
CA GLY A 127 -19.53 -17.26 18.30
C GLY A 127 -19.18 -16.61 19.64
N ILE A 128 -17.92 -16.20 19.81
CA ILE A 128 -17.38 -15.63 21.05
C ILE A 128 -17.04 -14.16 20.83
N ASP A 129 -17.51 -13.30 21.72
CA ASP A 129 -17.08 -11.89 21.74
C ASP A 129 -16.07 -11.66 22.86
N VAL A 130 -14.91 -11.10 22.51
CA VAL A 130 -13.88 -10.67 23.45
C VAL A 130 -13.87 -9.15 23.48
N PHE A 131 -14.26 -8.55 24.60
CA PHE A 131 -14.37 -7.10 24.76
C PHE A 131 -13.17 -6.53 25.51
N TYR A 132 -12.59 -5.47 24.96
CA TYR A 132 -11.51 -4.68 25.56
C TYR A 132 -10.31 -5.51 26.04
N PRO A 133 -9.78 -6.46 25.22
CA PRO A 133 -8.62 -7.26 25.62
C PRO A 133 -7.39 -6.36 25.83
N LYS A 134 -6.59 -6.71 26.85
CA LYS A 134 -5.35 -6.04 27.22
C LYS A 134 -4.20 -7.02 27.21
N ALA A 135 -2.99 -6.53 26.97
CA ALA A 135 -1.80 -7.37 27.03
C ALA A 135 -0.62 -6.59 27.59
N THR A 136 0.23 -7.25 28.35
CA THR A 136 1.51 -6.71 28.81
C THR A 136 2.59 -7.73 28.50
N PHE A 137 3.09 -7.65 27.26
CA PHE A 137 3.83 -8.72 26.61
C PHE A 137 3.00 -10.01 26.58
N GLY A 138 1.88 -9.95 25.86
CA GLY A 138 0.97 -11.08 25.68
C GLY A 138 0.19 -10.99 24.36
N SER A 139 -0.58 -12.03 24.07
CA SER A 139 -1.25 -12.21 22.78
C SER A 139 -2.54 -13.03 22.91
N TYR A 140 -3.34 -13.04 21.84
CA TYR A 140 -4.59 -13.78 21.74
C TYR A 140 -4.67 -14.54 20.42
N GLU A 141 -5.18 -15.76 20.47
CA GLU A 141 -5.42 -16.60 19.30
C GLU A 141 -6.84 -17.18 19.35
N SER A 142 -7.54 -17.11 18.22
CA SER A 142 -8.73 -17.88 17.94
C SER A 142 -8.35 -19.01 16.99
N PHE A 143 -8.16 -20.20 17.55
CA PHE A 143 -7.73 -21.38 16.81
C PHE A 143 -8.95 -22.19 16.35
N LYS A 144 -9.10 -22.33 15.03
CA LYS A 144 -10.16 -23.11 14.37
C LYS A 144 -11.59 -22.75 14.81
N ASN A 145 -11.88 -21.46 14.99
CA ASN A 145 -13.23 -20.99 15.32
C ASN A 145 -13.82 -20.13 14.21
N ASN A 146 -15.15 -20.09 14.19
CA ASN A 146 -15.92 -19.15 13.41
C ASN A 146 -16.57 -18.12 14.33
N ASN A 147 -16.91 -16.96 13.79
CA ASN A 147 -17.69 -15.93 14.47
C ASN A 147 -17.04 -15.43 15.78
N VAL A 148 -15.70 -15.40 15.87
CA VAL A 148 -14.99 -14.84 17.03
C VAL A 148 -14.61 -13.38 16.77
N LYS A 149 -14.97 -12.49 17.69
CA LYS A 149 -14.78 -11.05 17.51
C LYS A 149 -14.03 -10.44 18.68
N PHE A 150 -12.94 -9.75 18.39
CA PHE A 150 -12.22 -8.94 19.35
C PHE A 150 -12.62 -7.49 19.19
N TRP A 151 -13.25 -6.94 20.22
CA TRP A 151 -13.79 -5.58 20.24
C TRP A 151 -12.87 -4.67 21.04
N TYR A 152 -12.43 -3.59 20.41
CA TYR A 152 -11.66 -2.51 21.03
C TYR A 152 -10.45 -2.97 21.88
N PRO A 153 -9.49 -3.75 21.35
CA PRO A 153 -8.21 -3.98 22.03
C PRO A 153 -7.60 -2.64 22.47
N ARG A 154 -7.06 -2.59 23.68
CA ARG A 154 -6.53 -1.35 24.28
C ARG A 154 -5.49 -1.67 25.32
N ASP A 155 -4.58 -0.74 25.59
CA ASP A 155 -3.49 -0.96 26.55
C ASP A 155 -2.79 -2.30 26.27
N PHE A 156 -2.62 -2.60 24.97
CA PHE A 156 -2.24 -3.90 24.46
C PHE A 156 -0.81 -3.85 23.96
N TYR A 157 0.11 -4.51 24.67
CA TYR A 157 1.52 -4.63 24.32
C TYR A 157 1.82 -6.08 23.94
N GLY A 158 2.10 -6.31 22.66
CA GLY A 158 2.27 -7.65 22.09
C GLY A 158 3.52 -8.40 22.60
N ASP A 159 3.46 -9.73 22.58
CA ASP A 159 4.62 -10.61 22.81
C ASP A 159 5.34 -10.96 21.49
N MET A 160 6.09 -12.07 21.47
CA MET A 160 6.84 -12.52 20.30
C MET A 160 5.98 -13.08 19.15
N SER A 161 4.67 -13.19 19.33
CA SER A 161 3.74 -13.68 18.32
C SER A 161 2.97 -12.53 17.65
N ASN A 162 1.92 -12.86 16.89
CA ASN A 162 0.95 -11.85 16.46
C ASN A 162 0.11 -11.43 17.66
N CYS A 163 -0.21 -10.14 17.78
CA CYS A 163 -1.01 -9.65 18.92
C CYS A 163 -2.37 -10.35 18.97
N ILE A 164 -3.08 -10.39 17.84
CA ILE A 164 -4.32 -11.16 17.66
C ILE A 164 -4.21 -12.02 16.41
N ALA A 165 -4.48 -13.31 16.52
CA ALA A 165 -4.43 -14.24 15.38
C ALA A 165 -5.71 -15.06 15.25
N PHE A 166 -6.17 -15.26 14.01
CA PHE A 166 -7.20 -16.23 13.65
C PHE A 166 -6.55 -17.35 12.86
N THR A 167 -6.38 -18.51 13.49
CA THR A 167 -5.45 -19.54 13.02
C THR A 167 -6.13 -20.85 12.69
N ALA A 168 -5.56 -21.56 11.72
CA ALA A 168 -6.04 -22.87 11.25
C ALA A 168 -4.90 -23.68 10.59
N TRP A 169 -3.70 -23.61 11.15
CA TRP A 169 -2.46 -24.10 10.54
C TRP A 169 -2.38 -25.62 10.29
N ASP A 170 -3.34 -26.38 10.79
CA ASP A 170 -3.50 -27.83 10.64
C ASP A 170 -4.94 -28.21 10.23
N SER A 171 -5.67 -27.32 9.55
CA SER A 171 -7.01 -27.59 9.02
C SER A 171 -7.11 -27.24 7.54
N THR A 172 -7.76 -28.09 6.75
CA THR A 172 -8.11 -27.79 5.35
C THR A 172 -9.39 -26.97 5.22
N ASP A 173 -10.13 -26.74 6.31
CA ASP A 173 -11.34 -25.94 6.28
C ASP A 173 -11.01 -24.44 6.31
N TYR A 174 -11.89 -23.63 5.72
CA TYR A 174 -11.86 -22.17 5.87
C TYR A 174 -12.74 -21.73 7.03
N TYR A 175 -12.27 -20.71 7.74
CA TYR A 175 -12.98 -20.09 8.86
C TYR A 175 -13.52 -18.71 8.50
N HIS A 176 -14.63 -18.31 9.11
CA HIS A 176 -15.38 -17.10 8.77
C HIS A 176 -15.97 -16.43 10.01
N GLY A 177 -16.53 -15.24 9.84
CA GLY A 177 -17.13 -14.42 10.88
C GLY A 177 -16.13 -13.83 11.88
N ASN A 178 -14.83 -13.97 11.62
CA ASN A 178 -13.76 -13.62 12.52
C ASN A 178 -13.34 -12.15 12.35
N TYR A 179 -13.36 -11.38 13.44
CA TYR A 179 -13.15 -9.93 13.38
C TYR A 179 -12.26 -9.36 14.46
N VAL A 180 -11.52 -8.31 14.09
CA VAL A 180 -11.11 -7.25 15.01
C VAL A 180 -11.89 -5.98 14.69
N ILE A 181 -12.47 -5.36 15.72
CA ILE A 181 -13.35 -4.18 15.57
C ILE A 181 -12.87 -3.06 16.48
N GLY A 182 -12.31 -2.01 15.87
CA GLY A 182 -11.75 -0.83 16.53
C GLY A 182 -10.59 -1.15 17.47
N GLY A 183 -10.16 -0.16 18.26
CA GLY A 183 -9.08 -0.30 19.23
C GLY A 183 -7.68 -0.22 18.61
N SER A 184 -6.68 -0.74 19.33
CA SER A 184 -5.27 -0.62 18.99
C SER A 184 -4.42 -1.74 19.60
N THR A 185 -3.34 -2.09 18.90
CA THR A 185 -2.24 -2.91 19.44
C THR A 185 -0.95 -2.11 19.39
N ASN A 186 -0.05 -2.32 20.34
CA ASN A 186 1.24 -1.66 20.43
C ASN A 186 2.34 -2.71 20.43
N TYR A 187 3.40 -2.48 19.65
CA TYR A 187 4.55 -3.37 19.55
C TYR A 187 4.13 -4.81 19.17
N GLY A 188 4.72 -5.80 19.84
CA GLY A 188 4.67 -7.20 19.42
C GLY A 188 5.65 -7.48 18.31
N SER A 189 6.31 -8.62 18.35
CA SER A 189 7.33 -8.97 17.36
C SER A 189 6.74 -9.39 16.02
N GLY A 190 5.52 -9.93 16.04
CA GLY A 190 4.76 -10.25 14.83
C GLY A 190 3.88 -9.10 14.37
N SER A 191 2.73 -9.46 13.79
CA SER A 191 1.75 -8.50 13.29
C SER A 191 0.69 -8.13 14.34
N GLY A 192 0.08 -6.96 14.19
CA GLY A 192 -1.02 -6.53 15.08
C GLY A 192 -2.25 -7.44 14.97
N VAL A 193 -2.66 -7.76 13.74
CA VAL A 193 -3.69 -8.79 13.49
C VAL A 193 -3.23 -9.68 12.35
N CYS A 194 -3.38 -11.00 12.49
CA CYS A 194 -3.04 -11.93 11.43
C CYS A 194 -4.15 -12.97 11.18
N PHE A 195 -4.48 -13.20 9.91
CA PHE A 195 -5.44 -14.21 9.48
C PHE A 195 -4.73 -15.34 8.77
N TYR A 196 -5.11 -16.56 9.12
CA TYR A 196 -4.65 -17.78 8.49
C TYR A 196 -5.89 -18.57 8.05
N ARG A 197 -5.99 -18.86 6.75
CA ARG A 197 -7.05 -19.72 6.18
C ARG A 197 -8.46 -19.26 6.56
N ASN A 198 -8.71 -17.96 6.46
CA ASN A 198 -10.04 -17.38 6.65
C ASN A 198 -10.64 -16.97 5.30
N ASP A 199 -11.91 -17.31 5.09
CA ASP A 199 -12.68 -16.93 3.91
C ASP A 199 -14.03 -16.33 4.34
N GLY A 200 -14.23 -15.04 4.09
CA GLY A 200 -15.48 -14.35 4.41
C GLY A 200 -16.66 -14.71 3.51
N GLY A 201 -16.42 -15.49 2.45
CA GLY A 201 -17.40 -15.81 1.41
C GLY A 201 -18.00 -14.58 0.73
N VAL A 202 -19.10 -14.77 -0.01
CA VAL A 202 -19.76 -13.68 -0.75
C VAL A 202 -20.20 -12.52 0.17
N GLY A 203 -20.56 -12.82 1.43
CA GLY A 203 -20.96 -11.81 2.42
C GLY A 203 -19.80 -10.98 2.97
N HIS A 204 -18.56 -11.33 2.64
CA HIS A 204 -17.34 -10.76 3.17
C HIS A 204 -17.30 -10.75 4.71
N ASP A 205 -17.76 -11.85 5.33
CA ASP A 205 -17.88 -11.99 6.77
C ASP A 205 -16.55 -12.43 7.40
N GLY A 206 -15.60 -11.51 7.49
CA GLY A 206 -14.40 -11.56 8.32
C GLY A 206 -13.52 -10.32 8.10
N GLY A 207 -12.52 -10.09 8.96
CA GLY A 207 -11.46 -9.10 8.73
C GLY A 207 -11.26 -8.08 9.87
N VAL A 208 -10.79 -6.87 9.54
CA VAL A 208 -10.48 -5.79 10.49
C VAL A 208 -11.25 -4.54 10.10
N ILE A 209 -12.05 -4.00 11.02
CA ILE A 209 -12.92 -2.84 10.77
C ILE A 209 -12.91 -1.84 11.93
N GLY A 210 -13.45 -0.63 11.71
CA GLY A 210 -13.91 0.25 12.80
C GLY A 210 -12.83 1.10 13.48
N GLY A 211 -11.78 1.50 12.75
CA GLY A 211 -10.77 2.43 13.25
C GLY A 211 -9.60 1.76 13.98
N PHE A 212 -9.26 0.52 13.62
CA PHE A 212 -8.17 -0.21 14.27
C PHE A 212 -6.81 0.45 13.99
N THR A 213 -6.01 0.63 15.04
CA THR A 213 -4.71 1.33 14.96
C THR A 213 -3.58 0.43 15.47
N PRO A 214 -2.89 -0.32 14.59
CA PRO A 214 -1.67 -1.01 14.98
C PRO A 214 -0.49 -0.03 15.01
N TYR A 215 0.19 0.03 16.16
CA TYR A 215 1.29 0.95 16.41
C TYR A 215 2.59 0.19 16.67
N ARG A 216 3.62 0.44 15.85
CA ARG A 216 4.98 -0.07 16.08
C ARG A 216 5.14 -1.60 16.12
N CYS A 217 4.28 -2.32 15.39
CA CYS A 217 4.43 -3.77 15.25
C CYS A 217 5.78 -4.14 14.62
N GLY A 218 6.39 -5.22 15.12
CA GLY A 218 7.69 -5.74 14.67
C GLY A 218 7.64 -6.43 13.31
N GLU A 219 6.46 -6.81 12.83
CA GLU A 219 6.19 -7.10 11.43
C GLU A 219 5.22 -6.06 10.84
N SER A 220 4.02 -6.50 10.44
CA SER A 220 3.03 -5.68 9.76
C SER A 220 1.89 -5.29 10.70
N GLY A 221 1.15 -4.22 10.39
CA GLY A 221 0.02 -3.83 11.23
C GLY A 221 -1.13 -4.83 11.18
N VAL A 222 -1.55 -5.18 9.96
CA VAL A 222 -2.52 -6.25 9.68
C VAL A 222 -1.98 -7.14 8.58
N LYS A 223 -2.17 -8.45 8.70
CA LYS A 223 -1.59 -9.45 7.80
C LYS A 223 -2.59 -10.54 7.41
N THR A 224 -2.62 -10.92 6.14
CA THR A 224 -3.07 -12.24 5.71
C THR A 224 -1.86 -13.11 5.49
N TYR A 225 -1.84 -14.30 6.07
CA TYR A 225 -0.67 -15.16 5.94
C TYR A 225 -0.53 -15.71 4.53
N GLN A 226 0.72 -15.81 4.06
CA GLN A 226 1.05 -16.27 2.71
C GLN A 226 1.44 -17.75 2.68
N ASN A 227 1.29 -18.39 1.52
CA ASN A 227 1.78 -19.74 1.27
C ASN A 227 1.22 -20.80 2.24
N GLU A 228 2.04 -21.79 2.58
CA GLU A 228 1.67 -22.97 3.35
C GLU A 228 2.31 -22.96 4.74
N VAL A 229 1.58 -23.51 5.70
CA VAL A 229 2.12 -23.97 6.99
C VAL A 229 1.75 -25.45 7.09
N ASN A 230 2.74 -26.29 7.42
CA ASN A 230 2.55 -27.75 7.55
C ASN A 230 1.90 -28.40 6.32
N GLY A 231 2.20 -27.92 5.11
CA GLY A 231 1.65 -28.45 3.86
C GLY A 231 0.19 -28.07 3.59
N ILE A 232 -0.36 -27.08 4.31
CA ILE A 232 -1.72 -26.57 4.09
C ILE A 232 -1.64 -25.07 3.84
N SER A 233 -2.31 -24.58 2.80
CA SER A 233 -2.34 -23.16 2.52
C SER A 233 -2.98 -22.36 3.66
N GLN A 234 -2.39 -21.22 4.00
CA GLN A 234 -2.89 -20.31 5.02
C GLN A 234 -3.45 -19.00 4.43
N ARG A 235 -3.64 -18.98 3.11
CA ARG A 235 -4.14 -17.83 2.36
C ARG A 235 -5.58 -17.50 2.76
N CYS A 236 -5.97 -16.25 2.55
CA CYS A 236 -7.26 -15.73 2.97
C CYS A 236 -8.04 -15.13 1.80
N TYR A 237 -9.36 -15.13 1.90
CA TYR A 237 -10.28 -14.72 0.83
C TYR A 237 -11.44 -13.89 1.38
N ASN A 238 -11.97 -12.99 0.56
CA ASN A 238 -13.20 -12.24 0.80
C ASN A 238 -13.29 -11.49 2.15
N LEU A 239 -12.17 -11.15 2.78
CA LEU A 239 -12.16 -10.36 4.04
C LEU A 239 -12.37 -8.86 3.81
N ARG A 240 -12.81 -8.16 4.87
CA ARG A 240 -12.96 -6.71 4.94
C ARG A 240 -11.80 -6.08 5.73
N PHE A 241 -11.10 -5.14 5.13
CA PHE A 241 -10.05 -4.35 5.77
C PHE A 241 -10.42 -2.87 5.64
N ILE A 242 -11.11 -2.34 6.66
CA ILE A 242 -11.80 -1.04 6.57
C ILE A 242 -11.42 -0.18 7.77
N ASP A 243 -11.11 1.10 7.56
CA ASP A 243 -10.78 2.05 8.62
C ASP A 243 -9.58 1.56 9.47
N ILE A 244 -8.43 1.38 8.84
CA ILE A 244 -7.20 0.90 9.52
C ILE A 244 -6.12 1.97 9.42
N ASN A 245 -5.53 2.32 10.57
CA ASN A 245 -4.54 3.38 10.69
C ASN A 245 -3.19 2.83 11.18
N PRO A 246 -2.43 2.10 10.35
CA PRO A 246 -1.13 1.58 10.78
C PRO A 246 -0.11 2.71 10.92
N ILE A 247 0.58 2.71 12.05
CA ILE A 247 1.56 3.75 12.40
C ILE A 247 2.88 3.08 12.75
N GLU A 248 3.93 3.45 12.02
CA GLU A 248 5.32 3.10 12.36
C GLU A 248 5.56 1.58 12.50
N THR A 249 4.91 0.74 11.70
CA THR A 249 5.20 -0.70 11.66
C THR A 249 6.56 -0.97 11.00
N TYR A 250 7.29 -2.02 11.43
CA TYR A 250 8.64 -2.29 10.94
C TYR A 250 8.68 -2.86 9.51
N TYR A 251 7.72 -3.74 9.20
CA TYR A 251 7.44 -4.14 7.82
C TYR A 251 6.31 -3.25 7.30
N ASP A 252 5.15 -3.83 7.01
CA ASP A 252 4.13 -3.14 6.22
C ASP A 252 3.01 -2.58 7.11
N GLY A 253 2.30 -1.58 6.65
CA GLY A 253 1.12 -1.09 7.38
C GLY A 253 0.01 -2.14 7.34
N VAL A 254 -0.35 -2.55 6.13
CA VAL A 254 -1.28 -3.65 5.87
C VAL A 254 -0.66 -4.55 4.79
N ASP A 255 -0.47 -5.83 5.12
CA ASP A 255 0.04 -6.88 4.23
C ASP A 255 -1.10 -7.85 3.86
N LEU A 256 -1.62 -7.71 2.65
CA LEU A 256 -2.71 -8.51 2.09
C LEU A 256 -2.22 -9.43 0.97
N ASN A 257 -0.96 -9.88 1.06
CA ASN A 257 -0.47 -10.88 0.12
C ASN A 257 -1.02 -12.26 0.48
N ALA A 258 -1.20 -13.10 -0.53
CA ALA A 258 -1.52 -14.52 -0.41
C ALA A 258 -0.34 -15.38 -0.91
N ASP A 259 0.35 -14.96 -1.97
CA ASP A 259 1.55 -15.59 -2.49
C ASP A 259 2.80 -14.78 -2.14
N TYR A 260 3.89 -15.45 -1.74
CA TYR A 260 5.16 -14.78 -1.44
C TYR A 260 6.38 -15.59 -1.86
N GLY A 261 7.37 -14.91 -2.44
CA GLY A 261 8.61 -15.53 -2.90
C GLY A 261 8.46 -16.24 -4.25
N THR A 262 9.24 -17.30 -4.45
CA THR A 262 9.29 -18.07 -5.69
C THR A 262 8.01 -18.91 -5.89
N PRO A 263 7.41 -18.93 -7.10
CA PRO A 263 6.22 -19.74 -7.37
C PRO A 263 6.39 -21.21 -6.99
N THR A 264 5.48 -21.70 -6.16
CA THR A 264 5.39 -23.10 -5.71
C THR A 264 3.93 -23.54 -5.77
N GLU A 265 3.65 -24.81 -6.07
CA GLU A 265 2.26 -25.29 -6.16
C GLU A 265 1.55 -25.19 -4.82
N ARG A 266 0.33 -24.66 -4.85
CA ARG A 266 -0.46 -24.40 -3.64
C ARG A 266 -1.08 -25.69 -3.13
N GLN A 267 -0.99 -25.92 -1.83
CA GLN A 267 -1.57 -27.12 -1.20
C GLN A 267 -2.92 -26.80 -0.57
N HIS A 268 -3.96 -27.55 -0.95
CA HIS A 268 -5.33 -27.34 -0.47
C HIS A 268 -5.87 -25.94 -0.76
N ASP A 269 -5.53 -25.40 -1.92
CA ASP A 269 -6.00 -24.13 -2.46
C ASP A 269 -6.05 -24.20 -4.00
N TYR A 270 -6.43 -23.11 -4.67
CA TYR A 270 -6.40 -23.05 -6.13
C TYR A 270 -5.00 -23.29 -6.70
N THR A 271 -4.93 -24.09 -7.77
CA THR A 271 -3.65 -24.44 -8.39
C THR A 271 -3.05 -23.27 -9.18
N LEU A 272 -1.74 -23.32 -9.44
CA LEU A 272 -1.06 -22.35 -10.31
C LEU A 272 -1.64 -22.31 -11.75
N ALA A 273 -2.20 -23.43 -12.21
CA ALA A 273 -2.85 -23.52 -13.52
C ALA A 273 -4.22 -22.82 -13.55
N GLN A 274 -4.94 -22.78 -12.42
CA GLN A 274 -6.20 -22.05 -12.30
C GLN A 274 -5.93 -20.54 -12.14
N TYR A 275 -4.99 -20.18 -11.28
CA TYR A 275 -4.58 -18.81 -11.03
C TYR A 275 -3.07 -18.73 -10.87
N ALA A 276 -2.44 -17.96 -11.76
CA ALA A 276 -1.00 -17.71 -11.70
C ALA A 276 -0.58 -17.14 -10.33
N TRP A 277 0.71 -17.25 -10.02
CA TRP A 277 1.30 -16.70 -8.80
C TRP A 277 0.99 -15.20 -8.66
N ASN A 278 0.71 -14.75 -7.44
CA ASN A 278 0.26 -13.40 -7.08
C ASN A 278 -1.11 -13.00 -7.67
N ASN A 279 -1.90 -13.94 -8.21
CA ASN A 279 -3.12 -13.63 -8.97
C ASN A 279 -4.36 -14.43 -8.54
N LEU A 280 -4.32 -15.04 -7.36
CA LEU A 280 -5.48 -15.66 -6.71
C LEU A 280 -6.66 -14.70 -6.59
N PRO A 281 -7.91 -15.16 -6.69
CA PRO A 281 -9.09 -14.30 -6.60
C PRO A 281 -9.39 -13.93 -5.13
N THR A 282 -8.46 -13.25 -4.46
CA THR A 282 -8.55 -12.93 -3.02
C THR A 282 -9.78 -12.10 -2.69
N ASN A 283 -10.22 -11.24 -3.62
CA ASN A 283 -11.48 -10.51 -3.57
C ASN A 283 -11.74 -9.77 -2.24
N HIS A 284 -10.70 -9.21 -1.63
CA HIS A 284 -10.84 -8.41 -0.42
C HIS A 284 -11.55 -7.07 -0.70
N ILE A 285 -12.28 -6.58 0.30
CA ILE A 285 -12.76 -5.19 0.34
C ILE A 285 -11.79 -4.41 1.23
N VAL A 286 -11.08 -3.46 0.63
CA VAL A 286 -10.09 -2.65 1.32
C VAL A 286 -10.49 -1.19 1.21
N SER A 287 -10.73 -0.53 2.35
CA SER A 287 -11.17 0.87 2.31
C SER A 287 -10.70 1.72 3.49
N ASN A 288 -10.44 3.00 3.25
CA ASN A 288 -10.06 3.97 4.28
C ASN A 288 -8.86 3.49 5.10
N ILE A 289 -7.75 3.23 4.39
CA ILE A 289 -6.47 2.86 5.01
C ILE A 289 -5.62 4.11 5.11
N GLN A 290 -5.10 4.43 6.30
CA GLN A 290 -4.25 5.58 6.55
C GLN A 290 -2.91 5.13 7.13
N ALA A 291 -1.98 4.74 6.26
CA ALA A 291 -0.65 4.32 6.66
C ALA A 291 0.27 5.52 6.87
N TYR A 292 0.94 5.55 8.02
CA TYR A 292 1.86 6.63 8.40
C TYR A 292 3.20 6.09 8.87
N LYS A 293 4.28 6.56 8.24
CA LYS A 293 5.67 6.29 8.65
C LYS A 293 6.01 4.79 8.81
N THR A 294 5.41 3.90 8.03
CA THR A 294 5.82 2.48 8.02
C THR A 294 7.28 2.37 7.56
N HIS A 295 8.05 1.42 8.11
CA HIS A 295 9.43 1.22 7.68
C HIS A 295 9.50 0.43 6.35
N GLY A 296 8.64 -0.57 6.18
CA GLY A 296 8.35 -1.19 4.88
C GLY A 296 7.27 -0.43 4.11
N VAL A 297 6.32 -1.15 3.53
CA VAL A 297 5.30 -0.60 2.62
C VAL A 297 4.06 -0.13 3.38
N GLY A 298 3.43 0.98 2.98
CA GLY A 298 2.17 1.43 3.59
C GLY A 298 1.05 0.39 3.47
N ILE A 299 0.75 -0.02 2.23
CA ILE A 299 -0.10 -1.17 1.92
C ILE A 299 0.57 -2.06 0.86
N PHE A 300 0.71 -3.34 1.20
CA PHE A 300 1.26 -4.36 0.34
C PHE A 300 0.20 -5.43 0.06
N GLY A 301 0.11 -5.94 -1.16
CA GLY A 301 -0.80 -7.04 -1.45
C GLY A 301 -0.66 -7.62 -2.86
N ASP A 302 -1.43 -8.66 -3.11
CA ASP A 302 -1.49 -9.35 -4.38
C ASP A 302 -2.93 -9.81 -4.70
N GLY A 303 -3.05 -10.74 -5.64
CA GLY A 303 -4.30 -11.36 -6.04
C GLY A 303 -5.05 -10.57 -7.10
N SER A 304 -6.05 -11.22 -7.67
CA SER A 304 -7.00 -10.63 -8.59
C SER A 304 -8.33 -10.30 -7.92
N THR A 305 -9.11 -9.45 -8.57
CA THR A 305 -10.42 -8.99 -8.08
C THR A 305 -10.36 -8.28 -6.72
N GLY A 306 -11.50 -7.78 -6.25
CA GLY A 306 -11.58 -6.93 -5.06
C GLY A 306 -11.55 -5.43 -5.37
N PHE A 307 -11.84 -4.65 -4.33
CA PHE A 307 -12.05 -3.21 -4.42
C PHE A 307 -11.24 -2.48 -3.36
N TYR A 308 -10.44 -1.52 -3.80
CA TYR A 308 -9.53 -0.74 -2.96
C TYR A 308 -9.93 0.73 -3.06
N ARG A 309 -10.34 1.35 -1.95
CA ARG A 309 -10.82 2.75 -1.97
C ARG A 309 -10.31 3.58 -0.81
N ASP A 310 -9.98 4.83 -1.08
CA ASP A 310 -9.57 5.80 -0.06
C ASP A 310 -8.32 5.27 0.67
N ILE A 311 -7.28 5.02 -0.09
CA ILE A 311 -5.99 4.53 0.42
C ILE A 311 -5.04 5.72 0.51
N TYR A 312 -4.59 6.02 1.71
CA TYR A 312 -3.67 7.10 2.01
C TYR A 312 -2.41 6.52 2.66
N ALA A 313 -1.26 6.70 2.02
CA ALA A 313 0.03 6.33 2.58
C ALA A 313 0.94 7.56 2.61
N SER A 314 1.59 7.80 3.74
CA SER A 314 2.48 8.95 3.89
C SER A 314 3.73 8.64 4.69
N TYR A 315 4.86 9.14 4.19
CA TYR A 315 6.18 9.03 4.80
C TYR A 315 6.64 7.60 5.09
N SER A 316 6.08 6.59 4.40
CA SER A 316 6.63 5.24 4.43
C SER A 316 8.07 5.28 3.93
N ARG A 317 8.97 4.62 4.66
CA ARG A 317 10.39 4.53 4.27
C ARG A 317 10.52 3.74 2.97
N GLY A 318 9.74 2.68 2.81
CA GLY A 318 9.53 2.00 1.54
C GLY A 318 8.37 2.61 0.73
N ALA A 319 7.84 1.86 -0.23
CA ALA A 319 6.68 2.26 -1.04
C ALA A 319 5.46 2.60 -0.17
N GLY A 320 4.62 3.53 -0.63
CA GLY A 320 3.34 3.79 0.02
C GLY A 320 2.32 2.71 -0.29
N ILE A 321 2.27 2.32 -1.57
CA ILE A 321 1.32 1.36 -2.12
C ILE A 321 2.09 0.41 -3.03
N PHE A 322 2.05 -0.90 -2.76
CA PHE A 322 2.62 -1.93 -3.61
C PHE A 322 1.58 -3.03 -3.82
N ILE A 323 1.10 -3.21 -5.05
CA ILE A 323 0.20 -4.30 -5.40
C ILE A 323 0.74 -5.10 -6.59
N LYS A 324 0.96 -6.40 -6.40
CA LYS A 324 1.50 -7.29 -7.43
C LYS A 324 0.44 -7.84 -8.40
N GLY A 325 -0.78 -8.04 -7.92
CA GLY A 325 -1.85 -8.69 -8.67
C GLY A 325 -2.54 -7.81 -9.72
N SER A 326 -3.43 -8.42 -10.49
CA SER A 326 -4.16 -7.79 -11.62
C SER A 326 -5.68 -7.90 -11.52
N GLY A 327 -6.42 -7.01 -12.17
CA GLY A 327 -7.88 -7.07 -12.26
C GLY A 327 -8.58 -6.46 -11.03
N LYS A 328 -7.87 -5.63 -10.27
CA LYS A 328 -8.43 -4.88 -9.14
C LYS A 328 -8.94 -3.52 -9.60
N ASN A 329 -9.95 -3.02 -8.89
CA ASN A 329 -10.47 -1.67 -9.04
C ASN A 329 -9.99 -0.81 -7.88
N PHE A 330 -9.28 0.26 -8.19
CA PHE A 330 -8.81 1.25 -7.24
C PHE A 330 -9.59 2.55 -7.37
N LYS A 331 -9.87 3.19 -6.24
CA LYS A 331 -10.45 4.53 -6.23
C LYS A 331 -9.83 5.39 -5.12
N ASN A 332 -9.47 6.63 -5.44
CA ASN A 332 -8.88 7.58 -4.49
C ASN A 332 -7.61 7.04 -3.81
N LEU A 333 -6.53 6.90 -4.56
CA LEU A 333 -5.20 6.59 -4.02
C LEU A 333 -4.45 7.88 -3.73
N THR A 334 -3.87 8.02 -2.54
CA THR A 334 -3.04 9.15 -2.15
C THR A 334 -1.70 8.66 -1.63
N SER A 335 -0.62 9.11 -2.27
CA SER A 335 0.76 8.88 -1.83
C SER A 335 1.44 10.21 -1.52
N ILE A 336 2.02 10.33 -0.33
CA ILE A 336 2.70 11.55 0.12
C ILE A 336 4.08 11.18 0.63
N GLN A 337 5.12 11.61 -0.10
CA GLN A 337 6.51 11.48 0.32
C GLN A 337 6.90 10.05 0.77
N ASN A 338 6.35 9.03 0.10
CA ASN A 338 6.78 7.64 0.32
C ASN A 338 8.09 7.36 -0.44
N ASN A 339 8.66 6.17 -0.23
CA ASN A 339 10.08 5.92 -0.45
C ASN A 339 10.94 6.98 0.27
N ALA A 340 10.62 7.24 1.54
CA ALA A 340 11.30 8.26 2.35
C ALA A 340 12.75 7.86 2.67
N ALA A 341 13.09 6.56 2.61
CA ALA A 341 14.48 6.10 2.70
C ALA A 341 15.28 6.35 1.41
N ASN A 342 14.60 6.74 0.32
CA ASN A 342 15.19 7.03 -0.98
C ASN A 342 15.94 5.84 -1.60
N THR A 343 15.40 4.63 -1.41
CA THR A 343 15.97 3.36 -1.88
C THR A 343 15.95 3.30 -3.42
N PRO A 344 17.10 3.02 -4.08
CA PRO A 344 17.14 2.86 -5.53
C PRO A 344 16.23 1.72 -6.01
N GLY A 345 15.45 1.99 -7.06
CA GLY A 345 14.52 1.02 -7.65
C GLY A 345 13.18 0.89 -6.93
N GLU A 346 13.00 1.57 -5.80
CA GLU A 346 11.73 1.59 -5.08
C GLU A 346 10.86 2.78 -5.53
N ASN A 347 9.61 2.50 -5.90
CA ASN A 347 8.66 3.52 -6.33
C ASN A 347 7.75 3.93 -5.15
N GLN A 348 7.07 5.07 -5.24
CA GLN A 348 6.08 5.41 -4.23
C GLN A 348 4.80 4.58 -4.35
N ILE A 349 4.35 4.38 -5.60
CA ILE A 349 3.22 3.53 -5.94
C ILE A 349 3.71 2.52 -6.98
N THR A 350 3.54 1.24 -6.69
CA THR A 350 3.81 0.12 -7.61
C THR A 350 2.54 -0.70 -7.79
N LEU A 351 2.06 -0.83 -9.03
CA LEU A 351 0.93 -1.67 -9.42
C LEU A 351 1.36 -2.53 -10.61
N ASP A 352 1.89 -3.72 -10.35
CA ASP A 352 2.55 -4.54 -11.38
C ASP A 352 1.56 -5.10 -12.41
N GLY A 353 0.38 -5.54 -11.94
CA GLY A 353 -0.66 -6.12 -12.78
C GLY A 353 -1.49 -5.07 -13.55
N ALA A 354 -2.35 -5.57 -14.43
CA ALA A 354 -3.30 -4.74 -15.16
C ALA A 354 -4.51 -4.38 -14.28
N ASN A 355 -4.62 -3.12 -13.86
CA ASN A 355 -5.66 -2.65 -12.96
C ASN A 355 -6.38 -1.41 -13.51
N ILE A 356 -7.55 -1.08 -12.95
CA ILE A 356 -8.30 0.13 -13.26
C ILE A 356 -8.26 1.03 -12.04
N ILE A 357 -7.83 2.28 -12.21
CA ILE A 357 -7.64 3.24 -11.12
C ILE A 357 -8.39 4.53 -11.42
N ASP A 358 -9.27 4.96 -10.51
CA ASP A 358 -9.98 6.23 -10.56
C ASP A 358 -9.54 7.15 -9.41
N GLY A 359 -8.73 8.16 -9.73
CA GLY A 359 -8.21 9.11 -8.76
C GLY A 359 -6.90 8.66 -8.16
N VAL A 360 -5.81 9.33 -8.55
CA VAL A 360 -4.48 9.17 -7.95
C VAL A 360 -3.94 10.54 -7.59
N ASN A 361 -3.57 10.75 -6.34
CA ASN A 361 -2.95 11.96 -5.83
C ASN A 361 -1.52 11.63 -5.36
N ILE A 362 -0.51 12.32 -5.91
CA ILE A 362 0.89 12.13 -5.53
C ILE A 362 1.48 13.48 -5.12
N ILE A 363 2.01 13.55 -3.90
CA ILE A 363 2.63 14.76 -3.37
C ILE A 363 4.06 14.45 -2.93
N ASN A 364 5.02 15.06 -3.62
CA ASN A 364 6.45 14.93 -3.34
C ASN A 364 7.01 16.28 -2.87
N TYR A 365 7.55 16.31 -1.66
CA TYR A 365 8.35 17.43 -1.17
C TYR A 365 9.80 17.31 -1.66
N THR A 366 10.28 16.08 -1.83
CA THR A 366 11.55 15.75 -2.49
C THR A 366 11.32 14.62 -3.50
N GLN A 367 12.08 14.63 -4.60
CA GLN A 367 11.95 13.60 -5.62
C GLN A 367 12.64 12.31 -5.15
N PRO A 368 11.94 11.16 -5.10
CA PRO A 368 12.57 9.88 -4.81
C PRO A 368 13.46 9.43 -5.98
N THR A 369 14.40 8.53 -5.70
CA THR A 369 15.28 7.92 -6.72
C THR A 369 14.52 7.02 -7.69
N GLY A 370 13.41 6.42 -7.27
CA GLY A 370 12.50 5.67 -8.14
C GLY A 370 11.37 6.51 -8.74
N LEU A 371 10.35 5.82 -9.26
CA LEU A 371 9.20 6.47 -9.89
C LEU A 371 8.17 6.91 -8.83
N ALA A 372 7.47 7.99 -9.11
CA ALA A 372 6.29 8.41 -8.36
C ALA A 372 5.17 7.38 -8.52
N ILE A 373 5.00 6.85 -9.73
CA ILE A 373 4.08 5.74 -10.00
C ILE A 373 4.62 4.83 -11.09
N PHE A 374 4.60 3.53 -10.81
CA PHE A 374 4.87 2.45 -11.74
C PHE A 374 3.64 1.55 -11.83
N ALA A 375 2.89 1.71 -12.91
CA ALA A 375 1.67 0.97 -13.21
C ALA A 375 1.56 0.68 -14.72
N PRO A 376 2.58 0.03 -15.33
CA PRO A 376 2.75 -0.04 -16.78
C PRO A 376 1.64 -0.80 -17.51
N ASN A 377 0.87 -1.63 -16.80
CA ASN A 377 -0.22 -2.42 -17.37
C ASN A 377 -1.60 -1.87 -17.00
N SER A 378 -1.66 -0.79 -16.21
CA SER A 378 -2.90 -0.27 -15.66
C SER A 378 -3.44 0.92 -16.44
N THR A 379 -4.75 1.14 -16.32
CA THR A 379 -5.42 2.36 -16.77
C THR A 379 -5.71 3.26 -15.58
N VAL A 380 -5.25 4.51 -15.65
CA VAL A 380 -5.48 5.53 -14.61
C VAL A 380 -6.37 6.63 -15.17
N THR A 381 -7.39 6.98 -14.41
CA THR A 381 -8.18 8.19 -14.60
C THR A 381 -7.96 9.16 -13.44
N ASN A 382 -8.04 10.46 -13.69
CA ASN A 382 -7.90 11.50 -12.66
C ASN A 382 -6.55 11.47 -11.90
N LEU A 383 -5.43 11.54 -12.62
CA LEU A 383 -4.10 11.68 -12.02
C LEU A 383 -3.81 13.14 -11.63
N ASN A 384 -3.57 13.39 -10.35
CA ASN A 384 -3.07 14.64 -9.80
C ASN A 384 -1.68 14.42 -9.18
N ALA A 385 -0.63 14.88 -9.85
CA ALA A 385 0.75 14.71 -9.40
C ALA A 385 1.53 16.04 -9.53
N PRO A 386 1.17 17.07 -8.75
CA PRO A 386 1.84 18.36 -8.83
C PRO A 386 3.34 18.21 -8.55
N SER A 387 4.17 18.90 -9.33
CA SER A 387 5.63 18.91 -9.18
C SER A 387 6.33 17.56 -9.40
N VAL A 388 5.60 16.52 -9.85
CA VAL A 388 6.19 15.24 -10.26
C VAL A 388 6.62 15.34 -11.73
N PRO A 389 7.90 15.10 -12.06
CA PRO A 389 8.35 15.14 -13.45
C PRO A 389 7.72 13.98 -14.24
N SER A 390 7.40 14.21 -15.51
CA SER A 390 6.78 13.19 -16.37
C SER A 390 7.63 11.92 -16.53
N SER A 391 8.95 12.02 -16.37
CA SER A 391 9.86 10.86 -16.36
C SER A 391 9.71 9.95 -15.15
N SER A 392 9.02 10.41 -14.10
CA SER A 392 8.73 9.66 -12.87
C SER A 392 7.35 8.98 -12.91
N ILE A 393 6.63 9.09 -14.03
CA ILE A 393 5.30 8.52 -14.23
C ILE A 393 5.41 7.44 -15.31
N ASN A 394 5.17 6.19 -14.94
CA ASN A 394 5.05 5.07 -15.88
C ASN A 394 3.69 4.41 -15.69
N ILE A 395 2.75 4.69 -16.59
CA ILE A 395 1.38 4.17 -16.55
C ILE A 395 1.06 3.65 -17.95
N GLY A 396 0.39 2.49 -18.03
CA GLY A 396 0.03 1.86 -19.31
C GLY A 396 -0.91 2.72 -20.14
N ASN A 397 -1.96 3.26 -19.52
CA ASN A 397 -2.92 4.16 -20.15
C ASN A 397 -3.37 5.23 -19.16
N ILE A 398 -3.41 6.50 -19.59
CA ILE A 398 -3.97 7.60 -18.80
C ILE A 398 -5.19 8.12 -19.56
N GLU A 399 -6.36 7.87 -19.01
CA GLU A 399 -7.63 8.35 -19.57
C GLU A 399 -8.14 9.53 -18.75
N GLY A 400 -8.43 10.62 -19.44
CA GLY A 400 -9.02 11.79 -18.82
C GLY A 400 -9.92 12.46 -19.83
N LEU A 401 -11.22 12.13 -19.78
CA LEU A 401 -12.21 13.01 -20.41
C LEU A 401 -12.27 14.25 -19.51
N VAL A 402 -11.52 15.30 -19.85
CA VAL A 402 -11.77 16.62 -19.28
C VAL A 402 -13.14 17.05 -19.81
N VAL A 403 -14.20 16.78 -19.04
CA VAL A 403 -15.55 17.22 -19.37
C VAL A 403 -15.62 18.72 -19.06
N GLY A 404 -15.45 19.56 -20.09
CA GLY A 404 -15.51 21.02 -20.00
C GLY A 404 -14.28 21.73 -20.56
N ASN A 405 -14.20 23.05 -20.39
CA ASN A 405 -13.03 23.83 -20.78
C ASN A 405 -11.85 23.53 -19.84
N LEU A 406 -10.71 23.13 -20.39
CA LEU A 406 -9.46 23.04 -19.64
C LEU A 406 -8.94 24.46 -19.40
N ILE A 407 -8.92 24.90 -18.13
CA ILE A 407 -8.41 26.21 -17.73
C ILE A 407 -7.18 25.98 -16.85
N HIS A 408 -5.98 26.26 -17.38
CA HIS A 408 -4.76 26.28 -16.57
C HIS A 408 -4.65 27.61 -15.84
N VAL A 409 -4.74 27.59 -14.51
CA VAL A 409 -4.57 28.77 -13.66
C VAL A 409 -3.27 28.63 -12.89
N GLN A 410 -2.25 29.40 -13.26
CA GLN A 410 -1.03 29.57 -12.47
C GLN A 410 -0.97 31.01 -11.95
N PRO A 411 -1.34 31.27 -10.69
CA PRO A 411 -1.19 32.60 -10.13
C PRO A 411 0.31 32.95 -9.99
N ASN A 412 0.67 34.16 -10.43
CA ASN A 412 1.99 34.79 -10.21
C ASN A 412 3.18 34.33 -11.08
N LEU A 413 2.95 33.75 -12.27
CA LEU A 413 4.02 33.53 -13.26
C LEU A 413 3.83 34.44 -14.47
N ALA A 414 4.91 35.10 -14.92
CA ALA A 414 4.91 35.93 -16.14
C ALA A 414 4.77 35.09 -17.43
N ASN A 415 5.03 33.79 -17.35
CA ASN A 415 4.91 32.83 -18.44
C ASN A 415 4.10 31.63 -17.95
N GLN A 416 3.15 31.18 -18.76
CA GLN A 416 2.48 29.89 -18.63
C GLN A 416 2.98 28.96 -19.73
N THR A 417 3.27 27.70 -19.39
CA THR A 417 3.59 26.68 -20.39
C THR A 417 2.52 25.59 -20.33
N SER A 418 1.93 25.30 -21.48
CA SER A 418 1.06 24.16 -21.69
C SER A 418 1.75 23.19 -22.64
N ALA A 419 1.97 21.96 -22.21
CA ALA A 419 2.60 20.93 -23.04
C ALA A 419 1.68 19.73 -23.19
N VAL A 420 1.58 19.22 -24.42
CA VAL A 420 0.96 17.94 -24.71
C VAL A 420 2.10 16.95 -24.97
N TYR A 421 2.22 15.96 -24.07
CA TYR A 421 3.20 14.89 -24.18
C TYR A 421 2.58 13.72 -24.93
N LEU A 422 3.22 13.32 -26.03
CA LEU A 422 2.92 12.07 -26.72
C LEU A 422 4.06 11.11 -26.42
N ASN A 423 3.94 10.37 -25.32
CA ASN A 423 4.85 9.27 -25.04
C ASN A 423 4.49 8.10 -25.96
N VAL A 424 5.21 7.98 -27.08
CA VAL A 424 5.17 6.75 -27.87
C VAL A 424 5.99 5.72 -27.12
N VAL A 425 5.31 4.69 -26.62
CA VAL A 425 5.91 3.52 -25.97
C VAL A 425 7.10 3.05 -26.81
N ASN A 426 8.26 2.88 -26.18
CA ASN A 426 9.47 2.23 -26.71
C ASN A 426 10.53 3.06 -27.45
N THR A 427 10.57 4.40 -27.28
CA THR A 427 11.77 5.17 -27.66
C THR A 427 12.16 6.13 -26.54
N SER A 428 13.47 6.26 -26.27
CA SER A 428 14.04 7.27 -25.35
C SER A 428 13.90 8.72 -25.85
N VAL A 429 13.11 8.93 -26.91
CA VAL A 429 12.92 10.21 -27.59
C VAL A 429 11.44 10.58 -27.52
N ALA A 430 11.08 11.39 -26.52
CA ALA A 430 9.74 11.94 -26.44
C ALA A 430 9.47 12.88 -27.63
N SER A 431 8.37 12.63 -28.35
CA SER A 431 7.79 13.64 -29.25
C SER A 431 6.81 14.46 -28.43
N LYS A 432 7.04 15.77 -28.33
CA LYS A 432 6.15 16.66 -27.56
C LYS A 432 5.79 17.90 -28.38
N ARG A 433 4.57 18.39 -28.15
CA ARG A 433 4.16 19.73 -28.53
C ARG A 433 4.16 20.59 -27.28
N GLU A 434 4.78 21.76 -27.37
CA GLU A 434 4.84 22.72 -26.28
C GLU A 434 4.33 24.07 -26.76
N ASP A 435 3.29 24.58 -26.11
CA ASP A 435 2.76 25.92 -26.31
C ASP A 435 3.14 26.76 -25.06
N THR A 436 3.95 27.79 -25.23
CA THR A 436 4.27 28.76 -24.18
C THR A 436 3.46 30.04 -24.39
N ILE A 437 2.78 30.50 -23.36
CA ILE A 437 2.02 31.75 -23.34
C ILE A 437 2.72 32.71 -22.38
N LYS A 438 3.27 33.80 -22.90
CA LYS A 438 3.79 34.89 -22.09
C LYS A 438 2.68 35.91 -21.88
N ILE A 439 2.42 36.26 -20.62
CA ILE A 439 1.36 37.21 -20.25
C ILE A 439 2.02 38.44 -19.63
N GLY A 440 1.89 39.60 -20.29
CA GLY A 440 2.33 40.89 -19.79
C GLY A 440 1.15 41.84 -19.51
N PRO A 441 1.40 43.03 -18.94
CA PRO A 441 0.37 44.05 -18.78
C PRO A 441 -0.20 44.46 -20.14
N GLY A 442 -1.43 44.04 -20.46
CA GLY A 442 -2.17 44.44 -21.66
C GLY A 442 -1.83 43.69 -22.96
N ALA A 443 -0.87 42.76 -22.97
CA ALA A 443 -0.50 41.99 -24.15
C ALA A 443 -0.09 40.55 -23.79
N SER A 444 -0.35 39.61 -24.71
CA SER A 444 0.10 38.22 -24.61
C SER A 444 0.80 37.79 -25.89
N GLU A 445 1.77 36.89 -25.75
CA GLU A 445 2.46 36.23 -26.85
C GLU A 445 2.30 34.71 -26.71
N VAL A 446 2.01 34.03 -27.80
CA VAL A 446 1.96 32.56 -27.86
C VAL A 446 3.13 32.08 -28.70
N THR A 447 3.89 31.11 -28.20
CA THR A 447 4.95 30.43 -28.95
C THR A 447 4.68 28.94 -28.98
N ARG A 448 4.75 28.33 -30.16
CA ARG A 448 4.57 26.88 -30.36
C ARG A 448 5.85 26.21 -30.83
N TYR A 449 6.19 25.11 -30.17
CA TYR A 449 7.28 24.23 -30.52
C TYR A 449 6.80 22.80 -30.79
N VAL A 450 7.48 22.14 -31.72
CA VAL A 450 7.43 20.68 -31.89
C VAL A 450 8.84 20.14 -31.62
N ILE A 451 8.96 19.12 -30.78
CA ILE A 451 10.25 18.48 -30.49
C ILE A 451 10.36 17.19 -31.29
N SER A 452 11.45 17.08 -32.06
CA SER A 452 11.85 15.88 -32.79
C SER A 452 13.35 15.67 -32.59
N GLY A 453 13.77 14.46 -32.23
CA GLY A 453 15.19 14.15 -31.96
C GLY A 453 15.79 14.96 -30.80
N SER A 454 15.00 15.19 -29.75
CA SER A 454 15.40 15.93 -28.54
C SER A 454 15.68 17.43 -28.71
N SER A 455 15.48 18.00 -29.91
CA SER A 455 15.66 19.44 -30.16
C SER A 455 14.32 20.13 -30.43
N PRO A 456 13.98 21.22 -29.71
CA PRO A 456 12.78 21.99 -30.00
C PRO A 456 12.92 22.71 -31.34
N ARG A 457 11.91 22.54 -32.20
CA ARG A 457 11.77 23.28 -33.45
C ARG A 457 10.63 24.26 -33.30
N LEU A 458 10.93 25.55 -33.43
CA LEU A 458 9.90 26.59 -33.49
C LEU A 458 9.01 26.32 -34.69
N THR A 459 7.70 26.33 -34.49
CA THR A 459 6.74 26.24 -35.59
C THR A 459 6.01 27.56 -35.80
N MET A 460 5.67 28.25 -34.72
CA MET A 460 4.91 29.50 -34.81
C MET A 460 5.12 30.41 -33.58
N ARG A 461 5.06 31.73 -33.78
CA ARG A 461 4.79 32.72 -32.72
C ARG A 461 3.66 33.65 -33.11
N GLU A 462 2.79 33.97 -32.17
CA GLU A 462 1.69 34.92 -32.33
C GLU A 462 1.92 36.13 -31.42
N ASN A 463 1.79 37.32 -32.00
CA ASN A 463 1.94 38.60 -31.30
C ASN A 463 3.29 38.81 -30.59
N HIS A 464 4.37 38.22 -31.12
CA HIS A 464 5.71 38.44 -30.59
C HIS A 464 6.05 39.94 -30.64
N GLY A 465 6.40 40.52 -29.49
CA GLY A 465 6.70 41.95 -29.40
C GLY A 465 5.51 42.90 -29.57
N ASP A 466 4.27 42.39 -29.48
CA ASP A 466 3.02 43.16 -29.61
C ASP A 466 2.77 43.79 -31.00
N PHE A 467 3.27 43.12 -32.06
CA PHE A 467 3.11 43.57 -33.45
C PHE A 467 1.83 43.10 -34.14
N GLY A 468 0.96 42.33 -33.46
CA GLY A 468 -0.26 41.74 -34.04
C GLY A 468 0.00 40.74 -35.18
N SER A 469 1.23 40.26 -35.32
CA SER A 469 1.67 39.41 -36.44
C SER A 469 1.82 37.95 -36.03
N VAL A 470 1.82 37.06 -37.04
CA VAL A 470 2.15 35.64 -36.87
C VAL A 470 3.47 35.37 -37.56
N ASN A 471 4.45 34.89 -36.79
CA ASN A 471 5.70 34.35 -37.29
C ASN A 471 5.53 32.86 -37.56
N ILE A 472 5.65 32.43 -38.82
CA ILE A 472 5.52 31.02 -39.23
C ILE A 472 6.90 30.53 -39.65
N ALA A 473 7.36 29.44 -39.04
CA ALA A 473 8.63 28.82 -39.42
C ALA A 473 8.52 28.16 -40.81
N PHE A 474 9.59 28.24 -41.60
CA PHE A 474 9.72 27.58 -42.89
C PHE A 474 10.95 26.65 -42.90
N SER A 475 10.97 25.68 -43.80
CA SER A 475 12.11 24.77 -43.95
C SER A 475 13.30 25.49 -44.60
N GLY A 476 14.49 25.39 -44.02
CA GLY A 476 15.73 25.91 -44.62
C GLY A 476 16.22 25.13 -45.85
N THR A 477 15.55 24.03 -46.21
CA THR A 477 15.89 23.15 -47.33
C THR A 477 14.67 22.82 -48.17
N VAL A 478 14.90 22.45 -49.43
CA VAL A 478 13.85 21.97 -50.34
C VAL A 478 13.07 20.83 -49.71
N LEU A 479 11.74 20.99 -49.65
CA LEU A 479 10.85 19.98 -49.07
C LEU A 479 10.54 18.87 -50.08
N PRO A 480 10.56 17.60 -49.63
CA PRO A 480 10.09 16.48 -50.43
C PRO A 480 8.55 16.47 -50.47
N ASP A 481 7.99 15.73 -51.42
CA ASP A 481 6.55 15.71 -51.71
C ASP A 481 5.71 15.23 -50.51
N GLU A 482 6.25 14.33 -49.69
CA GLU A 482 5.62 13.77 -48.49
C GLU A 482 5.46 14.78 -47.34
N ALA A 483 6.08 15.96 -47.44
CA ALA A 483 6.00 17.00 -46.40
C ALA A 483 4.61 17.69 -46.34
N VAL A 484 3.77 17.52 -47.37
CA VAL A 484 2.42 18.11 -47.45
C VAL A 484 1.40 17.00 -47.74
N PRO A 485 1.11 16.14 -46.74
CA PRO A 485 0.30 14.94 -46.95
C PRO A 485 -1.19 15.25 -47.17
N ASP A 486 -1.67 16.34 -46.59
CA ASP A 486 -3.10 16.68 -46.57
C ASP A 486 -3.51 17.50 -47.80
N ALA A 487 -4.65 17.16 -48.40
CA ALA A 487 -5.21 17.93 -49.51
C ALA A 487 -5.58 19.36 -49.05
N ASN A 488 -5.37 20.32 -49.95
CA ASN A 488 -5.62 21.76 -49.75
C ASN A 488 -4.76 22.37 -48.64
N SER A 489 -3.51 21.92 -48.53
CA SER A 489 -2.51 22.46 -47.60
C SER A 489 -1.22 22.86 -48.33
N TYR A 490 -0.37 23.64 -47.66
CA TYR A 490 0.92 24.03 -48.19
C TYR A 490 1.98 24.09 -47.09
N ALA A 491 3.24 23.90 -47.47
CA ALA A 491 4.41 24.12 -46.61
C ALA A 491 5.43 25.01 -47.31
N VAL A 492 6.06 25.90 -46.55
CA VAL A 492 7.00 26.89 -47.08
C VAL A 492 8.44 26.45 -46.83
N TYR A 493 9.31 26.66 -47.81
CA TYR A 493 10.73 26.36 -47.71
C TYR A 493 11.61 27.34 -48.49
N TRP A 494 12.90 27.35 -48.16
CA TRP A 494 13.92 28.08 -48.89
C TRP A 494 14.57 27.19 -49.94
N ASP A 495 14.51 27.57 -51.21
CA ASP A 495 15.09 26.80 -52.33
C ASP A 495 16.56 27.13 -52.62
N GLY A 496 17.16 28.01 -51.81
CA GLY A 496 18.49 28.57 -52.00
C GLY A 496 18.47 30.00 -52.54
N THR A 497 17.40 30.40 -53.23
CA THR A 497 17.25 31.74 -53.83
C THR A 497 15.93 32.41 -53.46
N ASN A 498 14.83 31.67 -53.40
CA ASN A 498 13.49 32.17 -53.15
C ASN A 498 12.83 31.41 -52.00
N LEU A 499 11.89 32.09 -51.36
CA LEU A 499 10.87 31.43 -50.57
C LEU A 499 9.88 30.76 -51.51
N THR A 500 9.67 29.45 -51.35
CA THR A 500 8.83 28.63 -52.22
C THR A 500 7.83 27.84 -51.38
N ALA A 501 6.59 27.75 -51.86
CA ALA A 501 5.54 26.90 -51.30
C ALA A 501 5.45 25.59 -52.07
N LEU A 502 5.47 24.46 -51.35
CA LEU A 502 4.96 23.17 -51.83
C LEU A 502 3.47 23.11 -51.49
N ILE A 503 2.63 22.93 -52.49
CA ILE A 503 1.16 23.03 -52.37
C ILE A 503 0.53 21.71 -52.82
N ASN A 504 -0.32 21.13 -51.99
CA ASN A 504 -1.15 19.97 -52.31
C ASN A 504 -2.57 20.43 -52.64
N HIS A 505 -2.94 20.45 -53.93
CA HIS A 505 -4.27 20.85 -54.38
C HIS A 505 -5.08 19.60 -54.78
N GLY A 506 -5.87 19.08 -53.85
CA GLY A 506 -6.70 17.89 -54.08
C GLY A 506 -5.92 16.62 -54.42
N GLY A 507 -4.70 16.45 -53.89
CA GLY A 507 -3.80 15.33 -54.18
C GLY A 507 -2.77 15.59 -55.27
N VAL A 508 -2.83 16.74 -55.96
CA VAL A 508 -1.85 17.15 -56.96
C VAL A 508 -0.84 18.11 -56.32
N LEU A 509 0.44 17.74 -56.34
CA LEU A 509 1.53 18.55 -55.76
C LEU A 509 2.11 19.51 -56.78
N THR A 510 2.22 20.78 -56.39
CA THR A 510 2.84 21.86 -57.18
C THR A 510 3.79 22.69 -56.33
N ARG A 511 4.78 23.35 -56.96
CA ARG A 511 5.74 24.23 -56.29
C ARG A 511 5.63 25.65 -56.84
N GLN A 512 5.40 26.62 -55.95
CA GLN A 512 5.17 28.02 -56.33
C GLN A 512 6.10 28.96 -55.57
N LYS A 513 6.80 29.84 -56.28
CA LYS A 513 7.63 30.88 -55.67
C LYS A 513 6.76 31.96 -55.02
N LEU A 514 7.08 32.32 -53.79
CA LEU A 514 6.38 33.33 -52.99
C LEU A 514 7.12 34.68 -52.97
N THR A 515 8.42 34.66 -53.17
CA THR A 515 9.27 35.85 -53.29
C THR A 515 9.86 35.92 -54.69
N THR A 516 10.14 37.15 -55.13
CA THR A 516 10.78 37.47 -56.41
C THR A 516 12.14 38.10 -56.19
#